data_AF-A0A3M0XRC9-F1
#
_entry.id   AF-A0A3M0XRC9-F1
#
_cell.length_a   1.000
_cell.length_b   1.000
_cell.length_c   1.000
_cell.angle_alpha   90.00
_cell.angle_beta   90.00
_cell.angle_gamma   90.00
#
_symmetry.space_group_name_H-M   'P 1'
#
loop_
_entity.id
_entity.type
_entity.pdbx_description
1 polymer ?
#
loop_
_entity_poly.entity_id
_entity_poly.type
_entity_poly.pdbx_seq_one_letter_code
_entity_poly.pdbx_strand_id
1 'polypeptide(L)'
;DDFTPMDFVVDILRRFFQKSVEEATRIMLAVHHEGRGVCGVYPFEIAESKVHLVRQTSRKHGHPLMCVMERAEEDDGGEPC
;
A
#
# COMPACT_ATOMS: atom_id res chain seq x y z
N ASP A 1 11.18 -3.39 3.95
CA ASP A 1 12.59 -3.63 3.54
C ASP A 1 13.43 -2.47 4.02
N ASP A 2 14.76 -2.62 4.04
CA ASP A 2 15.67 -1.60 4.60
C ASP A 2 16.35 -0.73 3.53
N PHE A 3 15.92 -0.84 2.26
CA PHE A 3 16.59 -0.18 1.12
C PHE A 3 15.73 0.86 0.41
N THR A 4 14.42 0.81 0.57
CA THR A 4 13.50 1.79 -0.01
C THR A 4 13.46 3.06 0.84
N PRO A 5 13.78 4.25 0.29
CA PRO A 5 13.70 5.51 1.03
C PRO A 5 12.29 5.84 1.53
N MET A 6 12.18 6.45 2.72
CA MET A 6 10.89 6.81 3.32
C MET A 6 10.08 7.81 2.48
N ASP A 7 10.77 8.80 1.90
CA ASP A 7 10.18 9.80 1.01
C ASP A 7 9.65 9.17 -0.29
N PHE A 8 10.33 8.15 -0.82
CA PHE A 8 9.84 7.37 -1.95
C PHE A 8 8.54 6.65 -1.62
N VAL A 9 8.44 6.01 -0.44
CA VAL A 9 7.18 5.36 0.01
C VAL A 9 6.04 6.38 0.13
N VAL A 10 6.32 7.55 0.68
CA VAL A 10 5.34 8.65 0.77
C VAL A 10 4.89 9.12 -0.62
N ASP A 11 5.82 9.28 -1.58
CA ASP A 11 5.47 9.64 -2.97
C ASP A 11 4.57 8.59 -3.63
N ILE A 12 4.89 7.30 -3.47
CA ILE A 12 4.07 6.19 -3.97
C ILE A 12 2.64 6.28 -3.41
N LEU A 13 2.49 6.49 -2.10
CA LEU A 13 1.20 6.58 -1.42
C LEU A 13 0.38 7.78 -1.90
N ARG A 14 1.01 8.95 -2.08
CA ARG A 14 0.35 10.14 -2.60
C ARG A 14 -0.07 9.98 -4.06
N ARG A 15 0.84 9.48 -4.90
CA ARG A 15 0.65 9.41 -6.35
C ARG A 15 -0.35 8.34 -6.78
N PHE A 16 -0.26 7.14 -6.21
CA PHE A 16 -1.05 6.00 -6.68
C PHE A 16 -2.27 5.70 -5.82
N PHE A 17 -2.25 6.11 -4.54
CA PHE A 17 -3.35 5.87 -3.59
C PHE A 17 -4.08 7.14 -3.16
N GLN A 18 -3.68 8.30 -3.70
CA GLN A 18 -4.31 9.61 -3.45
C GLN A 18 -4.34 9.97 -1.95
N LYS A 19 -3.35 9.50 -1.19
CA LYS A 19 -3.22 9.82 0.22
C LYS A 19 -2.77 11.26 0.42
N SER A 20 -3.27 11.90 1.46
CA SER A 20 -2.68 13.14 1.95
C SER A 20 -1.23 12.91 2.41
N VAL A 21 -0.45 13.97 2.60
CA VAL A 21 0.92 13.84 3.14
C VAL A 21 0.88 13.21 4.52
N GLU A 22 -0.08 13.59 5.35
CA GLU A 22 -0.26 13.11 6.72
C GLU A 22 -0.67 11.63 6.74
N GLU A 23 -1.60 11.22 5.88
CA GLU A 23 -1.99 9.81 5.73
C GLU A 23 -0.83 8.96 5.20
N ALA A 24 -0.15 9.43 4.16
CA ALA A 24 0.98 8.72 3.55
C ALA A 24 2.12 8.55 4.56
N THR A 25 2.41 9.57 5.36
CA THR A 25 3.44 9.50 6.41
C THR A 25 3.05 8.50 7.49
N ARG A 26 1.79 8.47 7.94
CA ARG A 26 1.32 7.47 8.91
C ARG A 26 1.43 6.05 8.37
N ILE A 27 1.00 5.80 7.13
CA ILE A 27 1.09 4.48 6.51
C ILE A 27 2.56 4.07 6.32
N MET A 28 3.42 4.99 5.87
CA MET A 28 4.86 4.73 5.74
C MET A 28 5.49 4.34 7.08
N LEU A 29 5.16 5.06 8.16
CA LEU A 29 5.66 4.73 9.51
C LEU A 29 5.14 3.35 9.97
N ALA A 30 3.89 3.01 9.68
CA ALA A 30 3.36 1.67 9.96
C ALA A 30 4.14 0.59 9.18
N VAL A 31 4.40 0.80 7.89
CA VAL A 31 5.24 -0.13 7.10
C VAL A 31 6.65 -0.26 7.70
N HIS A 32 7.23 0.84 8.17
CA HIS A 32 8.58 0.84 8.74
C HIS A 32 8.65 0.11 10.09
N HIS A 33 7.67 0.31 10.97
CA HIS A 33 7.68 -0.26 12.32
C HIS A 33 7.02 -1.64 12.42
N GLU A 34 5.97 -1.89 11.64
CA GLU A 34 5.14 -3.10 11.70
C GLU A 34 5.39 -4.04 10.51
N GLY A 35 6.21 -3.62 9.54
CA GLY A 35 6.55 -4.39 8.34
C GLY A 35 5.47 -4.37 7.26
N ARG A 36 4.28 -3.84 7.53
CA ARG A 36 3.17 -3.71 6.58
C ARG A 36 2.28 -2.51 6.89
N GLY A 37 1.50 -2.09 5.91
CA GLY A 37 0.52 -1.01 6.07
C GLY A 37 -0.54 -1.05 4.98
N VAL A 38 -1.79 -0.74 5.35
CA VAL A 38 -2.91 -0.73 4.41
C VAL A 38 -2.92 0.60 3.65
N CYS A 39 -2.67 0.53 2.35
CA CYS A 39 -2.70 1.69 1.46
C CYS A 39 -4.13 2.06 1.01
N GLY A 40 -5.06 1.12 1.01
CA GLY A 40 -6.48 1.34 0.75
C GLY A 40 -7.21 0.06 0.34
N VAL A 41 -8.54 0.11 0.32
CA VAL A 41 -9.41 -0.95 -0.16
C VAL A 41 -10.03 -0.51 -1.48
N TYR A 42 -9.98 -1.37 -2.49
CA TYR A 42 -10.43 -1.09 -3.84
C TYR A 42 -11.08 -2.33 -4.45
N PRO A 43 -11.92 -2.19 -5.49
CA PRO A 43 -12.32 -3.29 -6.35
C PRO A 43 -11.09 -4.02 -6.91
N PHE A 44 -11.20 -5.33 -7.13
CA PHE A 44 -10.08 -6.20 -7.53
C PHE A 44 -9.26 -5.63 -8.69
N GLU A 45 -9.90 -5.25 -9.80
CA GLU A 45 -9.21 -4.75 -11.01
C GLU A 45 -8.44 -3.44 -10.74
N ILE A 46 -8.97 -2.59 -9.86
CA ILE A 46 -8.33 -1.33 -9.45
C ILE A 46 -7.14 -1.62 -8.53
N ALA A 47 -7.30 -2.55 -7.58
CA ALA A 47 -6.22 -2.98 -6.69
C ALA A 47 -5.07 -3.60 -7.50
N GLU A 48 -5.38 -4.51 -8.43
CA GLU A 48 -4.42 -5.17 -9.31
C GLU A 48 -3.63 -4.15 -10.15
N SER A 49 -4.34 -3.21 -10.78
CA SER A 49 -3.71 -2.15 -11.57
C SER A 49 -2.78 -1.28 -10.75
N LYS A 50 -3.20 -0.88 -9.54
CA LYS A 50 -2.37 -0.08 -8.62
C LYS A 50 -1.13 -0.86 -8.16
N VAL A 51 -1.27 -2.12 -7.77
CA VAL A 51 -0.15 -3.00 -7.40
C VAL A 51 0.85 -3.10 -8.54
N HIS A 52 0.38 -3.30 -9.77
CA HIS A 52 1.24 -3.37 -10.95
C HIS A 52 2.04 -2.06 -11.14
N LEU A 53 1.39 -0.91 -11.08
CA LEU A 53 2.02 0.41 -11.23
C LEU A 53 3.08 0.68 -10.16
N VAL A 54 2.79 0.34 -8.90
CA VAL A 54 3.74 0.50 -7.78
C VAL A 54 4.95 -0.39 -7.97
N ARG A 55 4.75 -1.67 -8.32
CA ARG A 55 5.85 -2.62 -8.55
C ARG A 55 6.73 -2.17 -9.72
N GLN A 56 6.13 -1.70 -10.81
CA GLN A 56 6.88 -1.21 -11.97
C GLN A 56 7.67 0.05 -11.63
N THR A 57 7.05 1.01 -10.92
CA THR A 57 7.70 2.25 -10.50
C THR A 57 8.87 1.99 -9.56
N SER A 58 8.68 1.11 -8.58
CA SER A 58 9.71 0.74 -7.60
C SER A 58 10.92 0.10 -8.28
N ARG A 59 10.68 -0.86 -9.19
CA ARG A 59 11.74 -1.49 -10.00
C ARG A 59 12.50 -0.48 -10.86
N LYS A 60 11.79 0.46 -11.50
CA LYS A 60 12.43 1.51 -12.32
C LYS A 60 13.34 2.44 -11.51
N HIS A 61 13.04 2.66 -10.23
CA HIS A 61 13.86 3.45 -9.32
C HIS A 61 14.89 2.62 -8.54
N GLY A 62 14.97 1.30 -8.80
CA GLY A 62 15.93 0.43 -8.13
C GLY A 62 15.57 0.08 -6.68
N HIS A 63 14.31 0.26 -6.28
CA HIS A 63 13.85 -0.03 -4.93
C HIS A 63 13.15 -1.40 -4.86
N PRO A 64 13.43 -2.22 -3.84
CA PRO A 64 12.79 -3.53 -3.66
C PRO A 64 11.40 -3.46 -3.02
N LEU A 65 10.76 -2.27 -2.99
CA LEU A 65 9.45 -2.06 -2.39
C LEU A 65 8.40 -3.05 -2.93
N MET A 66 7.77 -3.76 -1.99
CA MET A 66 6.71 -4.71 -2.27
C MET A 66 5.33 -4.09 -2.06
N CYS A 67 4.43 -4.33 -3.00
CA CYS A 67 3.02 -3.97 -2.91
C CYS A 67 2.20 -5.20 -3.32
N VAL A 68 1.22 -5.56 -2.52
CA VAL A 68 0.36 -6.74 -2.69
C VAL A 68 -1.10 -6.35 -2.50
N MET A 69 -2.00 -7.20 -2.99
CA MET A 69 -3.44 -7.11 -2.74
C MET A 69 -3.91 -8.38 -2.03
N GLU A 70 -4.79 -8.20 -1.06
CA GLU A 70 -5.44 -9.28 -0.32
C GLU A 70 -6.95 -9.03 -0.36
N ARG A 71 -7.76 -10.08 -0.21
CA ARG A 71 -9.21 -9.88 -0.04
C ARG A 71 -9.41 -9.13 1.27
N ALA A 72 -10.19 -8.05 1.25
CA ALA A 72 -10.65 -7.46 2.48
C ALA A 72 -11.49 -8.53 3.20
N GLU A 73 -11.20 -8.78 4.47
CA GLU A 73 -12.08 -9.58 5.30
C GLU A 73 -13.41 -8.82 5.36
N GLU A 74 -14.47 -9.43 4.83
CA GLU A 74 -15.82 -9.03 5.22
C GLU A 74 -15.88 -9.33 6.72
N ASP A 75 -16.12 -8.30 7.55
CA ASP A 75 -16.67 -8.54 8.87
C ASP A 75 -18.01 -9.22 8.63
N ASP A 76 -17.97 -10.55 8.51
CA ASP A 76 -19.11 -11.44 8.73
C ASP A 76 -19.44 -11.23 10.20
N GLY A 77 -20.06 -10.09 10.50
CA GLY A 77 -20.73 -9.82 11.74
C GLY A 77 -21.72 -10.97 11.88
N GLY A 78 -21.28 -12.00 12.60
CA GLY A 78 -21.91 -13.30 12.60
C GLY A 78 -23.39 -13.15 12.91
N GLU A 79 -24.21 -13.22 11.88
CA GLU A 79 -25.59 -13.61 12.01
C GLU A 79 -25.65 -15.11 11.75
N PRO A 80 -25.75 -15.88 12.84
CA PRO A 80 -26.64 -17.02 12.78
C PRO A 80 -27.57 -17.08 14.00
N CYS A 81 -28.86 -16.88 13.67
CA CYS A 81 -30.09 -17.37 14.30
C CYS A 81 -30.59 -16.74 15.60
#